data_AF-A0A7S7NYR8-F1
#
_entry.id   AF-A0A7S7NYR8-F1
#
_cell.length_a   1.000
_cell.length_b   1.000
_cell.length_c   1.000
_cell.angle_alpha   90.00
_cell.angle_beta   90.00
_cell.angle_gamma   90.00
#
_symmetry.space_group_name_H-M   'P 1'
#
loop_
_entity.id
_entity.type
_entity.pdbx_description
1 polymer ?
#
loop_
_entity_poly.entity_id
_entity_poly.type
_entity_poly.pdbx_seq_one_letter_code
_entity_poly.pdbx_strand_id
1 'polypeptide(L)'
;MTNSHPLVSGFQSPYSCSPYSGPGDNPSLAFVSAGPLLGPLGFLDLTGTDQVIVGGESGRGFRACDDAWGRQIRDSCVSQSIAFFFKQTAARRAGTRPYLVEDNGSCWTWQPTPGRLLPPIEVDPPGTELPVLD
;
A
#
# COMPACT_ATOMS: atom_id res chain seq x y z
N MET A 1 -17.32 -39.18 6.64
CA MET A 1 -15.91 -39.05 6.25
C MET A 1 -15.61 -37.57 6.19
N THR A 2 -15.05 -37.04 7.27
CA THR A 2 -14.73 -35.62 7.44
C THR A 2 -13.39 -35.34 6.78
N ASN A 3 -13.36 -34.53 5.72
CA ASN A 3 -12.10 -33.99 5.21
C ASN A 3 -11.90 -32.59 5.77
N SER A 4 -11.12 -32.57 6.86
CA SER A 4 -10.35 -31.42 7.31
C SER A 4 -9.32 -31.07 6.23
N HIS A 5 -9.17 -29.79 5.91
CA HIS A 5 -7.97 -29.21 5.30
C HIS A 5 -7.63 -27.87 5.99
N PRO A 6 -6.33 -27.51 6.03
CA PRO A 6 -5.68 -27.06 7.25
C PRO A 6 -5.57 -25.54 7.40
N LEU A 7 -5.29 -25.16 8.65
CA LEU A 7 -4.94 -23.83 9.13
C LEU A 7 -3.76 -23.24 8.33
N VAL A 8 -3.98 -22.12 7.65
CA VAL A 8 -2.89 -21.24 7.20
C VAL A 8 -2.44 -20.44 8.42
N SER A 9 -1.21 -20.69 8.83
CA SER A 9 -0.50 -20.00 9.89
C SER A 9 -0.28 -18.53 9.55
N GLY A 10 -0.69 -17.62 10.45
CA GLY A 10 0.28 -16.67 11.00
C GLY A 10 0.29 -15.21 10.52
N PHE A 11 -0.76 -14.65 9.90
CA PHE A 11 -0.86 -13.18 9.80
C PHE A 11 -1.37 -12.63 11.14
N GLN A 12 -0.46 -12.41 12.11
CA GLN A 12 -0.80 -11.60 13.28
C GLN A 12 -1.17 -10.20 12.79
N SER A 13 -2.45 -9.86 12.93
CA SER A 13 -3.01 -8.57 12.53
C SER A 13 -2.26 -7.42 13.24
N PRO A 14 -1.48 -6.58 12.52
CA PRO A 14 -0.85 -5.40 13.12
C PRO A 14 -1.87 -4.27 13.41
N TYR A 15 -3.15 -4.48 13.12
CA TYR A 15 -4.20 -3.46 13.13
C TYR A 15 -4.78 -3.14 14.52
N SER A 16 -4.12 -3.61 15.60
CA SER A 16 -4.47 -3.30 16.98
C SER A 16 -3.56 -2.19 17.53
N CYS A 17 -3.78 -0.94 17.12
CA CYS A 17 -3.18 0.20 17.79
C CYS A 17 -4.30 1.10 18.34
N SER A 18 -4.34 1.25 19.67
CA SER A 18 -5.25 2.17 20.35
C SER A 18 -4.68 3.60 20.24
N PRO A 19 -5.47 4.62 19.87
CA PRO A 19 -4.96 5.99 19.84
C PRO A 19 -4.70 6.47 21.27
N TYR A 20 -3.44 6.78 21.60
CA TYR A 20 -3.12 7.55 22.79
C TYR A 20 -3.44 9.02 22.49
N SER A 21 -4.36 9.63 23.23
CA SER A 21 -4.69 11.05 23.13
C SER A 21 -4.73 11.65 24.52
N GLY A 22 -3.63 12.28 24.93
CA GLY A 22 -3.58 13.14 26.10
C GLY A 22 -4.18 14.52 25.79
N PRO A 23 -4.73 15.24 26.79
CA PRO A 23 -5.35 16.54 26.58
C PRO A 23 -4.31 17.67 26.45
N GLY A 24 -4.15 18.25 25.25
CA GLY A 24 -3.36 19.48 25.04
C GLY A 24 -2.76 19.66 23.65
N ASP A 25 -2.50 18.59 22.91
CA ASP A 25 -1.89 18.64 21.58
C ASP A 25 -2.96 18.46 20.51
N ASN A 26 -3.09 19.41 19.58
CA ASN A 26 -3.61 19.06 18.26
C ASN A 26 -2.51 18.23 17.60
N PRO A 27 -2.65 16.90 17.40
CA PRO A 27 -1.62 16.15 16.71
C PRO A 27 -1.52 16.70 15.29
N SER A 28 -0.41 17.38 14.99
CA SER A 28 -0.09 17.78 13.62
C SER A 28 0.18 16.50 12.83
N LEU A 29 -0.69 16.18 11.88
CA LEU A 29 -0.52 15.02 11.04
C LEU A 29 0.72 15.16 10.15
N ALA A 30 1.66 14.23 10.27
CA ALA A 30 2.90 14.18 9.50
C ALA A 30 2.82 13.14 8.38
N PHE A 31 3.16 13.52 7.14
CA PHE A 31 3.19 12.60 6.02
C PHE A 31 4.46 12.70 5.19
N VAL A 32 4.87 11.58 4.60
CA VAL A 32 5.95 11.50 3.61
C VAL A 32 5.35 11.23 2.23
N SER A 33 5.69 12.06 1.25
CA SER A 33 5.36 11.82 -0.16
C SER A 33 6.57 11.24 -0.88
N ALA A 34 6.59 9.92 -1.08
CA ALA A 34 7.64 9.20 -1.80
C ALA A 34 7.24 9.02 -3.27
N GLY A 35 7.47 10.05 -4.08
CA GLY A 35 7.20 10.00 -5.50
C GLY A 35 7.63 11.27 -6.27
N PRO A 36 7.78 11.19 -7.61
CA PRO A 36 7.67 9.96 -8.40
C PRO A 36 8.83 9.00 -8.11
N LEU A 37 8.53 7.71 -7.95
CA LEU A 37 9.58 6.71 -7.76
C LEU A 37 10.34 6.48 -9.07
N LEU A 38 11.66 6.64 -9.00
CA LEU A 38 12.60 6.45 -10.12
C LEU A 38 13.60 5.33 -9.87
N GLY A 39 13.47 4.67 -8.72
CA GLY A 39 14.34 3.60 -8.24
C GLY A 39 13.95 3.18 -6.82
N PRO A 40 14.55 2.12 -6.28
CA PRO A 40 14.32 1.69 -4.91
C PRO A 40 14.93 2.70 -3.92
N LEU A 41 14.24 2.92 -2.80
CA LEU A 41 14.74 3.76 -1.70
C LEU A 41 15.43 2.94 -0.59
N GLY A 42 15.28 1.61 -0.60
CA GLY A 42 15.76 0.75 0.47
C GLY A 42 14.94 0.90 1.76
N PHE A 43 15.58 0.65 2.90
CA PHE A 43 14.97 0.85 4.21
C PHE A 43 14.80 2.35 4.52
N LEU A 44 13.64 2.71 5.05
CA LEU A 44 13.30 4.07 5.46
C LEU A 44 13.04 4.11 6.96
N ASP A 45 13.71 5.03 7.67
CA ASP A 45 13.31 5.43 9.01
C ASP A 45 12.11 6.38 8.90
N LEU A 46 10.95 5.94 9.40
CA LEU A 46 9.68 6.66 9.31
C LEU A 46 9.22 7.17 10.68
N THR A 47 10.14 7.27 11.64
CA THR A 47 9.86 7.77 12.99
C THR A 47 9.14 9.12 12.94
N GLY A 48 8.00 9.21 13.62
CA GLY A 48 7.18 10.44 13.67
C GLY A 48 6.36 10.72 12.40
N THR A 49 6.26 9.77 11.47
CA THR A 49 5.40 9.87 10.28
C THR A 49 4.08 9.13 10.52
N ASP A 50 2.94 9.75 10.23
CA ASP A 50 1.62 9.10 10.36
C ASP A 50 1.20 8.37 9.08
N GLN A 51 1.71 8.79 7.92
CA GLN A 51 1.42 8.17 6.63
C GLN A 51 2.55 8.34 5.61
N VAL A 52 2.80 7.30 4.83
CA VAL A 52 3.59 7.38 3.60
C VAL A 52 2.69 7.25 2.38
N ILE A 53 2.78 8.21 1.47
CA ILE A 53 2.10 8.23 0.18
C ILE A 53 3.12 7.92 -0.91
N VAL A 54 2.88 6.88 -1.68
CA VAL A 54 3.79 6.39 -2.72
C VAL A 54 3.16 6.50 -4.09
N GLY A 55 3.95 6.83 -5.11
CA GLY A 55 3.49 6.62 -6.48
C GLY A 55 4.50 6.90 -7.57
N GLY A 56 4.19 6.40 -8.76
CA GLY A 56 4.98 6.60 -9.98
C GLY A 56 4.70 7.93 -10.69
N GLU A 57 5.54 8.23 -11.69
CA GLU A 57 5.45 9.45 -12.49
C GLU A 57 4.19 9.49 -13.37
N SER A 58 3.56 10.66 -13.47
CA SER A 58 2.42 10.87 -14.36
C SER A 58 2.72 11.89 -15.44
N GLY A 59 2.14 11.71 -16.63
CA GLY A 59 2.21 12.69 -17.73
C GLY A 59 2.81 12.13 -19.02
N ARG A 60 3.11 13.02 -19.97
CA ARG A 60 3.83 12.63 -21.20
C ARG A 60 5.28 12.28 -20.84
N GLY A 61 5.75 11.13 -21.32
CA GLY A 61 7.12 10.69 -21.07
C GLY A 61 7.35 10.16 -19.65
N PHE A 62 6.31 9.70 -18.96
CA PHE A 62 6.45 9.09 -17.64
C PHE A 62 7.48 7.95 -17.68
N ARG A 63 8.35 7.91 -16.68
CA ARG A 63 9.32 6.83 -16.49
C ARG A 63 8.65 5.65 -15.79
N ALA A 64 9.02 4.43 -16.20
CA ALA A 64 8.51 3.22 -15.62
C ALA A 64 8.81 3.16 -14.11
N CYS A 65 7.83 2.67 -13.34
CA CYS A 65 7.95 2.43 -11.91
C CYS A 65 7.71 0.94 -11.67
N ASP A 66 8.62 0.30 -10.95
CA ASP A 66 8.49 -1.09 -10.56
C ASP A 66 7.65 -1.20 -9.28
N ASP A 67 6.70 -2.15 -9.26
CA ASP A 67 5.89 -2.43 -8.08
C ASP A 67 6.72 -2.92 -6.90
N ALA A 68 7.87 -3.55 -7.16
CA ALA A 68 8.82 -3.95 -6.12
C ALA A 68 9.29 -2.76 -5.26
N TRP A 69 9.43 -1.56 -5.85
CA TRP A 69 9.83 -0.37 -5.10
C TRP A 69 8.72 0.10 -4.16
N GLY A 70 7.46 0.05 -4.60
CA GLY A 70 6.31 0.35 -3.76
C GLY A 70 6.15 -0.67 -2.62
N ARG A 71 6.35 -1.96 -2.92
CA ARG A 71 6.30 -3.04 -1.93
C ARG A 71 7.38 -2.90 -0.85
N GLN A 72 8.61 -2.53 -1.21
CA GLN A 72 9.68 -2.27 -0.24
C GLN A 72 9.32 -1.14 0.74
N ILE A 73 8.71 -0.06 0.25
CA ILE A 73 8.27 1.05 1.10
C ILE A 73 7.08 0.61 1.99
N ARG A 74 6.12 -0.12 1.43
CA ARG A 74 5.02 -0.72 2.21
C ARG A 74 5.55 -1.57 3.35
N ASP A 75 6.52 -2.44 3.09
CA ASP A 75 7.08 -3.34 4.09
C ASP A 75 7.77 -2.54 5.22
N SER A 76 8.46 -1.44 4.86
CA SER A 76 9.01 -0.50 5.84
C SER A 76 7.89 0.13 6.70
N CYS A 77 6.78 0.55 6.09
CA CYS A 77 5.62 1.10 6.80
C CYS A 77 4.98 0.07 7.73
N VAL A 78 4.74 -1.16 7.27
CA VAL A 78 4.15 -2.24 8.05
C VAL A 78 5.03 -2.59 9.25
N SER A 79 6.34 -2.69 9.06
CA SER A 79 7.29 -3.00 10.15
C SER A 79 7.34 -1.93 11.25
N GLN A 80 6.96 -0.70 10.92
CA GLN A 80 6.95 0.47 11.82
C GLN A 80 5.54 0.90 12.23
N SER A 81 4.50 0.14 11.86
CA SER A 81 3.09 0.48 12.14
C SER A 81 2.66 1.86 11.59
N ILE A 82 3.12 2.21 10.39
CA ILE A 82 2.79 3.47 9.69
C ILE A 82 1.76 3.23 8.58
N ALA A 83 0.80 4.14 8.42
CA ALA A 83 -0.19 4.04 7.35
C ALA A 83 0.49 4.17 5.98
N PHE A 84 0.15 3.28 5.06
CA PHE A 84 0.69 3.27 3.70
C PHE A 84 -0.44 3.57 2.70
N PHE A 85 -0.16 4.44 1.73
CA PHE A 85 -1.08 4.73 0.63
C PHE A 85 -0.36 4.68 -0.72
N PHE A 86 -0.68 3.68 -1.54
CA PHE A 86 -0.20 3.61 -2.92
C PHE A 86 -1.15 4.37 -3.85
N LYS A 87 -0.74 5.56 -4.27
CA LYS A 87 -1.58 6.50 -5.01
C LYS A 87 -1.78 6.09 -6.47
N GLN A 88 -0.69 5.73 -7.16
CA GLN A 88 -0.74 5.28 -8.56
C GLN A 88 0.57 4.64 -9.01
N THR A 89 0.49 3.78 -10.03
CA THR A 89 1.64 3.43 -10.88
C THR A 89 2.09 4.60 -11.75
N ALA A 90 3.27 4.48 -12.34
CA ALA A 90 3.66 5.38 -13.41
C ALA A 90 2.79 5.17 -14.66
N ALA A 91 2.15 6.23 -15.14
CA ALA A 91 1.21 6.17 -16.24
C ALA A 91 0.96 7.55 -16.86
N ARG A 92 0.40 7.59 -18.06
CA ARG A 92 0.04 8.86 -18.70
C ARG A 92 -1.01 9.66 -17.93
N ARG A 93 -1.96 8.98 -17.26
CA ARG A 93 -3.03 9.60 -16.47
C ARG A 93 -2.77 9.39 -14.98
N ALA A 94 -2.90 10.46 -14.20
CA ALA A 94 -2.84 10.37 -12.74
C ALA A 94 -3.95 9.44 -12.20
N GLY A 95 -3.68 8.75 -11.09
CA GLY A 95 -4.63 7.80 -10.49
C GLY A 95 -4.79 6.48 -11.25
N THR A 96 -4.01 6.24 -12.31
CA THR A 96 -4.03 4.94 -13.01
C THR A 96 -3.47 3.86 -12.10
N ARG A 97 -4.13 2.71 -12.04
CA ARG A 97 -3.68 1.53 -11.28
C ARG A 97 -3.28 1.87 -9.83
N PRO A 98 -4.23 2.31 -8.98
CA PRO A 98 -3.97 2.70 -7.59
C PRO A 98 -3.86 1.46 -6.67
N TYR A 99 -3.09 0.45 -7.10
CA TYR A 99 -2.86 -0.79 -6.38
C TYR A 99 -1.48 -1.35 -6.75
N LEU A 100 -0.89 -2.11 -5.83
CA LEU A 100 0.35 -2.87 -6.09
C LEU A 100 0.00 -4.28 -6.54
N VAL A 101 0.84 -4.85 -7.41
CA VAL A 101 0.79 -6.26 -7.79
C VAL A 101 1.85 -7.02 -6.99
N GLU A 102 1.44 -8.10 -6.33
CA GLU A 102 2.35 -9.05 -5.67
C GLU A 102 2.97 -10.02 -6.66
N ASP A 103 4.04 -10.72 -6.27
CA ASP A 103 4.70 -11.70 -7.15
C ASP A 103 3.79 -12.88 -7.54
N ASN A 104 2.75 -13.16 -6.75
CA ASN A 104 1.72 -14.16 -7.06
C ASN A 104 0.61 -13.64 -7.98
N GLY A 105 0.66 -12.38 -8.40
CA GLY A 105 -0.34 -11.72 -9.25
C GLY A 105 -1.53 -11.11 -8.51
N SER A 106 -1.69 -11.32 -7.21
CA SER A 106 -2.74 -10.65 -6.43
C SER A 106 -2.52 -9.14 -6.41
N CYS A 107 -3.61 -8.38 -6.45
CA CYS A 107 -3.57 -6.92 -6.54
C CYS A 107 -4.22 -6.32 -5.30
N TRP A 108 -3.55 -5.35 -4.67
CA TRP A 108 -3.98 -4.79 -3.39
C TRP A 108 -3.95 -3.26 -3.41
N THR A 109 -5.00 -2.63 -2.87
CA THR A 109 -5.07 -1.18 -2.68
C THR A 109 -5.12 -0.82 -1.19
N TRP A 110 -4.69 0.40 -0.89
CA TRP A 110 -4.71 0.95 0.46
C TRP A 110 -5.50 2.25 0.47
N GLN A 111 -6.25 2.49 1.54
CA GLN A 111 -6.99 3.74 1.71
C GLN A 111 -6.07 4.84 2.29
N PRO A 112 -6.25 6.11 1.90
CA PRO A 112 -5.52 7.22 2.51
C PRO A 112 -6.11 7.52 3.89
N THR A 113 -5.70 6.74 4.91
CA THR A 113 -6.13 6.92 6.30
C THR A 113 -4.97 7.29 7.22
N PRO A 114 -4.54 8.56 7.23
CA PRO A 114 -3.44 8.99 8.08
C PRO A 114 -3.72 8.72 9.56
N GLY A 115 -2.72 8.21 10.30
CA GLY A 115 -2.86 7.86 11.71
C GLY A 115 -3.74 6.63 11.98
N ARG A 116 -4.22 5.93 10.94
CA ARG A 116 -5.04 4.71 11.07
C ARG A 116 -4.53 3.61 10.17
N LEU A 117 -4.19 2.47 10.76
CA LEU A 117 -3.84 1.25 10.05
C LEU A 117 -5.11 0.49 9.70
N LEU A 118 -5.47 0.49 8.41
CA LEU A 118 -6.52 -0.36 7.88
C LEU A 118 -5.90 -1.50 7.04
N PRO A 119 -6.53 -2.68 7.01
CA PRO A 119 -6.12 -3.73 6.10
C PRO A 119 -6.24 -3.28 4.64
N PRO A 120 -5.34 -3.73 3.75
CA PRO A 120 -5.50 -3.49 2.33
C PRO A 120 -6.75 -4.21 1.79
N ILE A 121 -7.25 -3.71 0.67
CA ILE A 121 -8.39 -4.28 -0.04
C ILE A 121 -7.86 -4.96 -1.30
N GLU A 122 -8.19 -6.23 -1.48
CA GLU A 122 -7.90 -6.96 -2.71
C GLU A 122 -8.74 -6.38 -3.85
N VAL A 123 -8.15 -6.23 -5.03
CA VAL A 123 -8.81 -5.69 -6.21
C VAL A 123 -8.59 -6.60 -7.40
N ASP A 124 -9.61 -6.72 -8.25
CA ASP A 124 -9.45 -7.41 -9.53
C ASP A 124 -8.78 -6.47 -10.55
N PRO A 125 -7.69 -6.88 -11.23
CA PRO A 125 -7.10 -6.07 -12.27
C PRO A 125 -8.08 -5.88 -13.45
N PRO A 126 -8.05 -4.74 -14.15
CA PRO A 126 -8.87 -4.57 -15.35
C PRO A 126 -8.52 -5.63 -16.41
N GLY A 127 -9.52 -6.37 -16.89
CA GLY A 127 -9.36 -7.39 -17.93
C GLY A 127 -9.35 -8.85 -17.44
N THR A 128 -9.58 -9.11 -16.15
CA THR A 128 -9.80 -10.48 -15.61
C THR A 128 -11.25 -10.96 -15.68
N GLU A 129 -12.16 -10.21 -16.31
CA GLU A 129 -13.44 -10.81 -16.73
C GLU A 129 -13.12 -11.95 -17.69
N LEU A 130 -13.35 -13.19 -17.23
CA LEU A 130 -13.31 -14.35 -18.09
C LEU A 130 -14.23 -14.06 -19.29
N PRO A 131 -13.82 -14.34 -20.53
CA PRO A 131 -14.72 -14.20 -21.66
C PRO A 131 -15.99 -15.01 -21.34
N VAL A 132 -17.14 -14.33 -21.38
CA VAL A 132 -18.43 -15.02 -21.42
C VAL A 132 -18.38 -15.88 -22.67
N LEU A 133 -18.30 -17.20 -22.50
CA LEU A 133 -18.44 -18.13 -23.61
C LEU A 133 -19.91 -18.14 -23.99
N ASP A 134 -20.23 -17.51 -25.12
CA ASP A 134 -21.54 -17.59 -25.78
C ASP A 134 -21.85 -19.02 -26.29
#